data_AF-A0A813BF74-F1
#
_entry.id   AF-A0A813BF74-F1
#
_cell.length_a   1.000
_cell.length_b   1.000
_cell.length_c   1.000
_cell.angle_alpha   90.00
_cell.angle_beta   90.00
_cell.angle_gamma   90.00
#
_symmetry.space_group_name_H-M   'P 1'
#
loop_
_entity.id
_entity.type
_entity.pdbx_description
1 polymer ?
#
loop_
_entity_poly.entity_id
_entity_poly.type
_entity_poly.pdbx_seq_one_letter_code
_entity_poly.pdbx_strand_id
1 'polypeptide(L)'
;MGWTNSTRADRALVQLEEAFQSAVRWNRWTPGPIGRGWVAMLLTRSSWTNSSLVDEVRRIHASSYFASSPAVFLILLAALGIVLSVCLAVYCRSEQRFGPSQKPDPAPSEVLQRVKSSRSGPPPSLLTSPVGSPSYRKASSSDTTIPRTRWLCPSLVVPSGMELVFAVSELVSAEKQQLAFHIVDLQGQPLSRVVVDEFGSRCGIFLHSLDERPLAWVRTAPLYEKRGGLPQICWPSGEAYGTIAKEDPVPNKRYVLRDASGQRLFTFNGNFQEKAINVVNANGRLVCDTERCAAPTGNAPYFQVRVAPGVDAGLILCGARLRDQLNLRCSGKGLGILRVRSAARAWPRCVNEVGGCPFAAPPISL
;
A
#
# COMPACT_ATOMS: atom_id res chain seq x y z
N MET A 1 59.23 24.87 38.00
CA MET A 1 58.22 23.78 37.97
C MET A 1 56.97 24.32 37.30
N GLY A 2 56.83 24.12 35.98
CA GLY A 2 55.68 24.60 35.21
C GLY A 2 54.96 23.41 34.61
N TRP A 3 53.71 23.18 35.01
CA TRP A 3 52.81 22.21 34.39
C TRP A 3 51.89 22.96 33.43
N THR A 4 51.93 22.57 32.16
CA THR A 4 51.23 23.22 31.05
C THR A 4 49.74 22.84 31.02
N ASN A 5 48.86 23.85 31.01
CA ASN A 5 47.40 23.74 30.85
C ASN A 5 46.93 23.25 29.45
N SER A 6 47.84 22.82 28.58
CA SER A 6 47.52 22.44 27.19
C SER A 6 46.71 21.15 27.08
N THR A 7 46.83 20.22 28.04
CA THR A 7 46.27 18.85 27.89
C THR A 7 44.78 18.73 28.23
N ARG A 8 44.15 19.77 28.78
CA ARG A 8 42.70 19.76 29.09
C ARG A 8 41.83 20.22 27.92
N ALA A 9 42.31 21.17 27.11
CA ALA A 9 41.59 21.65 25.93
C ALA A 9 41.53 20.59 24.82
N ASP A 10 42.64 19.86 24.61
CA ASP A 10 42.71 18.82 23.59
C ASP A 10 41.81 17.62 23.91
N ARG A 11 41.62 17.27 25.20
CA ARG A 11 40.68 16.21 25.58
C ARG A 11 39.22 16.60 25.38
N ALA A 12 38.88 17.88 25.55
CA ALA A 12 37.51 18.36 25.32
C ALA A 12 37.15 18.36 23.83
N LEU A 13 38.10 18.70 22.95
CA LEU A 13 37.93 18.64 21.50
C LEU A 13 37.75 17.20 20.99
N VAL A 14 38.56 16.27 21.49
CA VAL A 14 38.42 14.84 21.15
C VAL A 14 37.08 14.28 21.64
N GLN A 15 36.61 14.64 22.83
CA GLN A 15 35.30 14.21 23.33
C GLN A 15 34.14 14.83 22.54
N LEU A 16 34.28 16.07 22.07
CA LEU A 16 33.25 16.72 21.26
C LEU A 16 33.19 16.12 19.86
N GLU A 17 34.33 15.76 19.28
CA GLU A 17 34.42 15.06 17.99
C GLU A 17 33.87 13.63 18.09
N GLU A 18 34.14 12.90 19.17
CA GLU A 18 33.54 11.59 19.44
C GLU A 18 32.03 11.69 19.68
N ALA A 19 31.55 12.71 20.41
CA ALA A 19 30.13 12.95 20.61
C ALA A 19 29.41 13.32 19.31
N PHE A 20 30.06 14.11 18.44
CA PHE A 20 29.53 14.48 17.13
C PHE A 20 29.52 13.28 16.17
N GLN A 21 30.61 12.52 16.10
CA GLN A 21 30.69 11.27 15.34
C GLN A 21 29.68 10.24 15.84
N SER A 22 29.43 10.16 17.14
CA SER A 22 28.39 9.34 17.74
C SER A 22 26.99 9.83 17.36
N ALA A 23 26.70 11.13 17.46
CA ALA A 23 25.42 11.71 17.07
C ALA A 23 25.11 11.52 15.57
N VAL A 24 26.11 11.65 14.71
CA VAL A 24 25.99 11.38 13.26
C VAL A 24 25.80 9.88 12.98
N ARG A 25 26.39 9.00 13.80
CA ARG A 25 26.22 7.55 13.69
C ARG A 25 24.84 7.08 14.16
N TRP A 26 24.23 7.79 15.11
CA TRP A 26 22.90 7.49 15.67
C TRP A 26 21.73 8.17 14.93
N ASN A 27 21.94 9.33 14.31
CA ASN A 27 20.93 10.01 13.49
C ASN A 27 21.40 10.14 12.02
N ARG A 28 20.91 9.24 11.15
CA ARG A 28 21.06 9.39 9.70
C ARG A 28 20.15 10.52 9.18
N TRP A 29 20.60 11.75 9.35
CA TRP A 29 19.98 12.93 8.75
C TRP A 29 20.75 13.31 7.48
N THR A 30 20.12 13.19 6.30
CA THR A 30 20.65 13.79 5.07
C THR A 30 19.92 15.12 4.84
N PRO A 31 20.60 16.28 4.82
CA PRO A 31 19.93 17.52 4.51
C PRO A 31 19.44 17.51 3.05
N GLY A 32 18.21 17.97 2.86
CA GLY A 32 17.62 18.19 1.54
C GLY A 32 18.39 19.24 0.72
N PRO A 33 17.98 19.47 -0.54
CA PRO A 33 18.75 20.26 -1.52
C PRO A 33 19.09 21.69 -1.08
N ILE A 34 18.30 22.29 -0.18
CA ILE A 34 18.57 23.63 0.38
C ILE A 34 19.73 23.59 1.41
N GLY A 35 19.90 22.49 2.14
CA GLY A 35 20.99 22.34 3.12
C GLY A 35 22.35 21.99 2.51
N ARG A 36 22.39 21.49 1.26
CA ARG A 36 23.66 21.24 0.55
C ARG A 36 24.37 22.53 0.15
N GLY A 37 23.63 23.62 -0.10
CA GLY A 37 24.19 24.93 -0.41
C GLY A 37 25.00 25.52 0.75
N TRP A 38 24.52 25.37 1.99
CA TRP A 38 25.19 25.90 3.18
C TRP A 38 26.49 25.15 3.50
N VAL A 39 26.51 23.83 3.33
CA VAL A 39 27.72 23.02 3.56
C VAL A 39 28.76 23.25 2.45
N ALA A 40 28.34 23.41 1.20
CA ALA A 40 29.25 23.76 0.09
C ALA A 40 29.81 25.19 0.22
N MET A 41 29.04 26.13 0.76
CA MET A 41 29.45 27.51 1.03
C MET A 41 30.44 27.60 2.21
N LEU A 42 30.34 26.69 3.19
CA LEU A 42 31.29 26.56 4.29
C LEU A 42 32.61 25.87 3.86
N LEU A 43 32.56 24.97 2.89
CA LEU A 43 33.74 24.23 2.41
C LEU A 43 34.52 24.92 1.29
N THR A 44 33.93 25.89 0.57
CA THR A 44 34.64 26.66 -0.48
C THR A 44 35.39 27.89 0.04
N ARG A 45 35.44 28.10 1.37
CA ARG A 45 36.17 29.22 1.99
C ARG A 45 37.42 28.81 2.78
N SER A 46 37.96 27.61 2.53
CA SER A 46 39.21 27.15 3.14
C SER A 46 40.42 27.46 2.25
N SER A 47 40.76 28.75 2.13
CA SER A 47 42.09 29.16 1.68
C SER A 47 42.45 30.54 2.24
N TRP A 48 42.33 30.70 3.56
CA TRP A 48 42.84 31.88 4.26
C TRP A 48 43.69 31.41 5.43
N THR A 49 44.99 31.68 5.33
CA THR A 49 46.02 31.36 6.32
C THR A 49 45.89 32.24 7.57
N ASN A 50 46.02 31.60 8.73
CA ASN A 50 46.61 32.07 9.99
C ASN A 50 46.48 33.55 10.38
N SER A 51 45.52 33.83 11.28
CA SER A 51 45.70 34.51 12.59
C SER A 51 44.39 35.14 13.08
N SER A 52 43.45 35.48 12.18
CA SER A 52 42.22 36.18 12.57
C SER A 52 41.11 35.29 13.14
N LEU A 53 41.16 33.98 12.90
CA LEU A 53 40.09 33.04 13.30
C LEU A 53 40.18 32.66 14.80
N VAL A 54 41.38 32.67 15.38
CA VAL A 54 41.57 32.44 16.82
C VAL A 54 41.08 33.64 17.65
N ASP A 55 41.24 34.86 17.13
CA ASP A 55 40.71 36.07 17.77
C ASP A 55 39.19 36.20 17.61
N GLU A 56 38.61 35.74 16.48
CA GLU A 56 37.14 35.73 16.31
C GLU A 56 36.47 34.64 17.17
N VAL A 57 37.09 33.46 17.34
CA VAL A 57 36.60 32.41 18.24
C VAL A 57 36.73 32.82 19.71
N ARG A 58 37.77 33.57 20.10
CA ARG A 58 37.84 34.21 21.43
C ARG A 58 36.78 35.30 21.61
N ARG A 59 36.45 36.06 20.57
CA ARG A 59 35.37 37.06 20.60
C ARG A 59 34.00 36.40 20.79
N ILE A 60 33.77 35.24 20.18
CA ILE A 60 32.53 34.46 20.37
C ILE A 60 32.49 33.79 21.75
N HIS A 61 33.63 33.30 22.26
CA HIS A 61 33.70 32.76 23.63
C HIS A 61 33.52 33.82 24.73
N ALA A 62 33.89 35.08 24.48
CA ALA A 62 33.60 36.19 25.39
C ALA A 62 32.11 36.61 25.41
N SER A 63 31.33 36.21 24.41
CA SER A 63 29.88 36.46 24.34
C SER A 63 29.02 35.34 24.97
N SER A 64 29.64 34.22 25.38
CA SER A 64 28.95 33.09 26.02
C SER A 64 28.38 33.38 27.41
N TYR A 65 28.71 34.54 28.01
CA TYR A 65 28.13 34.97 29.29
C TYR A 65 26.67 35.42 29.17
N PHE A 66 26.13 35.57 27.95
CA PHE A 66 24.71 35.85 27.75
C PHE A 66 23.80 34.63 27.93
N ALA A 67 24.33 33.41 27.90
CA ALA A 67 23.56 32.18 28.09
C ALA A 67 23.32 31.82 29.58
N SER A 68 23.96 32.53 30.51
CA SER A 68 23.80 32.34 31.96
C SER A 68 22.88 33.38 32.61
N SER A 69 22.26 34.28 31.83
CA SER A 69 21.26 35.18 32.37
C SER A 69 19.96 34.40 32.64
N PRO A 70 19.47 34.34 33.89
CA PRO A 70 18.21 33.65 34.21
C PRO A 70 17.04 34.25 33.40
N ALA A 71 17.14 35.51 32.98
CA ALA A 71 16.13 36.15 32.13
C ALA A 71 16.01 35.50 30.74
N VAL A 72 17.13 35.13 30.11
CA VAL A 72 17.10 34.47 28.77
C VAL A 72 16.50 33.07 28.89
N PHE A 73 16.81 32.36 29.96
CA PHE A 73 16.23 31.04 30.24
C PHE A 73 14.71 31.12 30.46
N LEU A 74 14.23 32.12 31.21
CA LEU A 74 12.80 32.35 31.41
C LEU A 74 12.07 32.71 30.10
N ILE A 75 12.69 33.50 29.22
CA ILE A 75 12.13 33.83 27.91
C ILE A 75 12.01 32.58 27.04
N LEU A 76 13.03 31.70 27.04
CA LEU A 76 12.99 30.45 26.28
C LEU A 76 11.94 29.48 26.83
N LEU A 77 11.78 29.37 28.15
CA LEU A 77 10.72 28.56 28.76
C LEU A 77 9.33 29.10 28.43
N ALA A 78 9.14 30.41 28.44
CA ALA A 78 7.87 31.03 28.05
C ALA A 78 7.54 30.75 26.58
N ALA A 79 8.52 30.89 25.68
CA ALA A 79 8.34 30.57 24.27
C ALA A 79 8.00 29.08 24.05
N LEU A 80 8.69 28.16 24.74
CA LEU A 80 8.39 26.73 24.69
C LEU A 80 6.97 26.44 25.20
N GLY A 81 6.55 27.09 26.29
CA GLY A 81 5.20 26.96 26.84
C GLY A 81 4.11 27.42 25.87
N ILE A 82 4.33 28.52 25.15
CA ILE A 82 3.40 28.99 24.11
C ILE A 82 3.30 27.98 22.97
N VAL A 83 4.42 27.45 22.48
CA VAL A 83 4.43 26.45 21.41
C VAL A 83 3.69 25.18 21.83
N LEU A 84 3.96 24.67 23.04
CA LEU A 84 3.28 23.49 23.59
C LEU A 84 1.77 23.73 23.76
N SER A 85 1.37 24.91 24.24
CA SER A 85 -0.04 25.30 24.36
C SER A 85 -0.76 25.32 23.01
N VAL A 86 -0.14 25.89 21.98
CA VAL A 86 -0.69 25.89 20.62
C VAL A 86 -0.78 24.46 20.06
N CYS A 87 0.24 23.63 20.26
CA CYS A 87 0.21 22.23 19.84
C CYS A 87 -0.91 21.45 20.53
N LEU A 88 -1.10 21.63 21.84
CA LEU A 88 -2.19 21.00 22.60
C LEU A 88 -3.56 21.50 22.14
N ALA A 89 -3.72 22.79 21.88
CA ALA A 89 -4.99 23.33 21.36
C ALA A 89 -5.33 22.74 19.97
N VAL A 90 -4.34 22.58 19.09
CA VAL A 90 -4.52 21.93 17.78
C VAL A 90 -4.88 20.45 17.96
N TYR A 91 -4.20 19.76 18.87
CA TYR A 91 -4.47 18.35 19.18
C TYR A 91 -5.89 18.16 19.73
N CYS A 92 -6.29 18.92 20.76
CA CYS A 92 -7.64 18.88 21.33
C CYS A 92 -8.72 19.21 20.29
N ARG A 93 -8.46 20.16 19.39
CA ARG A 93 -9.38 20.50 18.30
C ARG A 93 -9.51 19.38 17.26
N SER A 94 -8.47 18.56 17.09
CA SER A 94 -8.53 17.38 16.22
C SER A 94 -9.36 16.25 16.82
N GLU A 95 -9.30 16.03 18.14
CA GLU A 95 -10.13 15.01 18.80
C GLU A 95 -11.61 15.39 18.87
N GLN A 96 -11.96 16.66 19.07
CA GLN A 96 -13.36 17.10 19.06
C GLN A 96 -14.09 16.91 17.72
N ARG A 97 -13.38 16.60 16.63
CA ARG A 97 -14.01 16.23 15.35
C ARG A 97 -14.46 14.77 15.28
N PHE A 98 -14.06 13.92 16.22
CA PHE A 98 -14.64 12.60 16.40
C PHE A 98 -15.74 12.67 17.48
N GLY A 99 -16.82 13.38 17.14
CA GLY A 99 -18.03 13.37 17.97
C GLY A 99 -18.58 11.95 18.13
N PRO A 100 -19.27 11.66 19.25
CA PRO A 100 -19.92 10.38 19.46
C PRO A 100 -20.85 10.09 18.27
N SER A 101 -20.67 8.90 17.68
CA SER A 101 -21.50 8.32 16.64
C SER A 101 -22.96 8.71 16.84
N GLN A 102 -23.50 9.52 15.92
CA GLN A 102 -24.91 9.85 15.89
C GLN A 102 -25.70 8.55 15.86
N LYS A 103 -26.49 8.33 16.90
CA LYS A 103 -27.50 7.30 16.97
C LYS A 103 -28.39 7.44 15.72
N PRO A 104 -28.59 6.39 14.92
CA PRO A 104 -29.39 6.47 13.71
C PRO A 104 -30.81 6.91 14.07
N ASP A 105 -31.29 7.96 13.42
CA ASP A 105 -32.67 8.40 13.54
C ASP A 105 -33.61 7.25 13.15
N PRO A 106 -34.75 7.09 13.86
CA PRO A 106 -35.75 6.10 13.49
C PRO A 106 -36.32 6.45 12.11
N ALA A 107 -36.40 5.43 11.25
CA ALA A 107 -36.88 5.52 9.89
C ALA A 107 -38.24 6.26 9.78
N PRO A 108 -38.44 7.12 8.78
CA PRO A 108 -39.75 7.64 8.46
C PRO A 108 -40.60 6.51 7.85
N SER A 109 -41.61 6.09 8.61
CA SER A 109 -42.71 5.27 8.14
C SER A 109 -43.45 5.95 7.00
N GLU A 110 -43.83 5.14 6.01
CA GLU A 110 -44.97 5.32 5.10
C GLU A 110 -45.10 6.64 4.31
N VAL A 111 -44.69 6.59 3.04
CA VAL A 111 -45.53 7.12 1.95
C VAL A 111 -45.59 6.07 0.84
N LEU A 112 -46.63 5.25 0.93
CA LEU A 112 -47.00 4.26 -0.08
C LEU A 112 -47.58 4.98 -1.30
N GLN A 113 -46.73 5.40 -2.25
CA GLN A 113 -47.21 5.92 -3.52
C GLN A 113 -47.65 4.78 -4.45
N ARG A 114 -48.97 4.64 -4.46
CA ARG A 114 -49.84 4.01 -5.45
C ARG A 114 -49.45 4.38 -6.89
N VAL A 115 -48.59 3.58 -7.53
CA VAL A 115 -48.45 3.59 -8.99
C VAL A 115 -49.50 2.67 -9.59
N LYS A 116 -50.48 3.31 -10.22
CA LYS A 116 -51.59 2.74 -10.98
C LYS A 116 -51.02 2.15 -12.28
N SER A 117 -50.79 0.83 -12.32
CA SER A 117 -50.45 0.13 -13.57
C SER A 117 -51.68 -0.63 -14.07
N SER A 118 -52.36 -0.02 -15.02
CA SER A 118 -53.37 -0.62 -15.88
C SER A 118 -52.68 -1.23 -17.10
N ARG A 119 -52.68 -2.57 -17.23
CA ARG A 119 -52.72 -3.28 -18.51
C ARG A 119 -53.09 -4.74 -18.31
N SER A 120 -54.32 -5.03 -18.71
CA SER A 120 -54.90 -6.35 -18.95
C SER A 120 -54.29 -6.97 -20.21
N GLY A 121 -54.03 -8.28 -20.15
CA GLY A 121 -53.67 -9.12 -21.30
C GLY A 121 -53.93 -10.61 -20.97
N PRO A 122 -54.53 -11.40 -21.88
CA PRO A 122 -55.10 -12.73 -21.60
C PRO A 122 -54.10 -13.90 -21.68
N PRO A 123 -54.46 -15.10 -21.16
CA PRO A 123 -53.60 -16.28 -21.15
C PRO A 123 -53.82 -17.18 -22.39
N PRO A 124 -52.83 -18.03 -22.74
CA PRO A 124 -53.12 -19.28 -23.44
C PRO A 124 -52.56 -20.53 -22.73
N SER A 125 -53.51 -21.39 -22.35
CA SER A 125 -53.62 -22.84 -22.53
C SER A 125 -52.39 -23.76 -22.61
N LEU A 126 -52.31 -24.60 -21.58
CA LEU A 126 -52.10 -26.07 -21.45
C LEU A 126 -51.88 -26.98 -22.69
N LEU A 127 -51.21 -28.11 -22.37
CA LEU A 127 -51.00 -29.41 -23.07
C LEU A 127 -49.69 -29.46 -23.91
N THR A 128 -48.77 -30.43 -23.80
CA THR A 128 -48.89 -31.89 -23.58
C THR A 128 -47.50 -32.48 -23.20
N SER A 129 -47.48 -33.59 -22.43
CA SER A 129 -46.28 -34.39 -22.06
C SER A 129 -45.69 -35.19 -23.26
N PRO A 130 -44.47 -35.78 -23.13
CA PRO A 130 -44.42 -37.18 -22.66
C PRO A 130 -43.22 -37.58 -21.78
N VAL A 131 -43.50 -38.68 -21.08
CA VAL A 131 -42.69 -39.53 -20.21
C VAL A 131 -41.42 -40.06 -20.90
N GLY A 132 -40.29 -40.00 -20.19
CA GLY A 132 -39.06 -40.72 -20.52
C GLY A 132 -38.18 -40.84 -19.28
N SER A 133 -38.20 -42.01 -18.65
CA SER A 133 -37.36 -42.34 -17.49
C SER A 133 -35.93 -42.69 -17.92
N PRO A 134 -34.88 -42.09 -17.33
CA PRO A 134 -33.55 -42.66 -17.35
C PRO A 134 -33.14 -43.18 -15.97
N SER A 135 -32.97 -44.50 -15.92
CA SER A 135 -31.93 -45.27 -15.21
C SER A 135 -31.09 -44.51 -14.16
N TYR A 136 -31.31 -44.84 -12.89
CA TYR A 136 -30.42 -44.54 -11.77
C TYR A 136 -29.03 -45.17 -12.00
N ARG A 137 -28.06 -44.38 -12.47
CA ARG A 137 -26.63 -44.68 -12.28
C ARG A 137 -26.20 -44.11 -10.94
N LYS A 138 -25.76 -45.01 -10.07
CA LYS A 138 -25.09 -44.76 -8.80
C LYS A 138 -23.92 -43.80 -9.04
N ALA A 139 -24.10 -42.53 -8.65
CA ALA A 139 -23.09 -41.50 -8.75
C ALA A 139 -21.96 -41.82 -7.77
N SER A 140 -20.86 -42.34 -8.31
CA SER A 140 -19.55 -42.21 -7.71
C SER A 140 -19.32 -40.75 -7.40
N SER A 141 -18.89 -40.46 -6.18
CA SER A 141 -18.42 -39.16 -5.69
C SER A 141 -17.24 -38.67 -6.54
N SER A 142 -17.53 -38.16 -7.73
CA SER A 142 -16.64 -37.30 -8.47
C SER A 142 -16.55 -36.03 -7.65
N ASP A 143 -15.43 -35.88 -6.97
CA ASP A 143 -14.93 -34.63 -6.40
C ASP A 143 -15.18 -33.51 -7.40
N THR A 144 -16.31 -32.80 -7.22
CA THR A 144 -16.76 -31.73 -8.09
C THR A 144 -15.75 -30.62 -7.92
N THR A 145 -14.71 -30.66 -8.74
CA THR A 145 -13.74 -29.58 -8.84
C THR A 145 -14.52 -28.38 -9.34
N ILE A 146 -15.10 -27.61 -8.41
CA ILE A 146 -15.87 -26.41 -8.72
C ILE A 146 -14.94 -25.59 -9.61
N PRO A 147 -15.31 -25.34 -10.88
CA PRO A 147 -14.45 -24.59 -11.77
C PRO A 147 -14.22 -23.26 -11.09
N ARG A 148 -12.97 -23.03 -10.64
CA ARG A 148 -12.60 -21.83 -9.88
C ARG A 148 -13.06 -20.65 -10.72
N THR A 149 -14.08 -19.95 -10.23
CA THR A 149 -14.66 -18.82 -10.93
C THR A 149 -13.54 -17.81 -11.16
N ARG A 150 -13.42 -17.29 -12.38
CA ARG A 150 -12.38 -16.33 -12.76
C ARG A 150 -12.50 -14.97 -12.03
N TRP A 151 -13.53 -14.80 -11.20
CA TRP A 151 -13.84 -13.56 -10.51
C TRP A 151 -13.75 -13.78 -9.00
N LEU A 152 -12.97 -12.93 -8.34
CA LEU A 152 -12.79 -12.88 -6.89
C LEU A 152 -14.08 -12.44 -6.19
N CYS A 153 -14.76 -11.42 -6.73
CA CYS A 153 -15.98 -10.83 -6.18
C CYS A 153 -17.09 -10.82 -7.25
N PRO A 154 -17.83 -11.94 -7.45
CA PRO A 154 -18.87 -12.01 -8.48
C PRO A 154 -19.93 -10.90 -8.41
N SER A 155 -20.27 -10.44 -7.20
CA SER A 155 -21.24 -9.36 -6.97
C SER A 155 -20.72 -7.96 -7.35
N LEU A 156 -19.42 -7.82 -7.62
CA LEU A 156 -18.78 -6.56 -8.02
C LEU A 156 -18.25 -6.62 -9.47
N VAL A 157 -18.69 -7.60 -10.25
CA VAL A 157 -18.38 -7.67 -11.68
C VAL A 157 -19.22 -6.64 -12.42
N VAL A 158 -18.57 -5.77 -13.17
CA VAL A 158 -19.26 -4.74 -13.96
C VAL A 158 -20.06 -5.42 -15.08
N PRO A 159 -21.37 -5.18 -15.20
CA PRO A 159 -22.17 -5.75 -16.28
C PRO A 159 -21.67 -5.35 -17.67
N SER A 160 -22.03 -6.13 -18.68
CA SER A 160 -21.66 -5.81 -20.07
C SER A 160 -22.33 -4.51 -20.52
N GLY A 161 -21.59 -3.67 -21.25
CA GLY A 161 -22.07 -2.37 -21.73
C GLY A 161 -22.16 -1.28 -20.66
N MET A 162 -21.72 -1.55 -19.42
CA MET A 162 -21.69 -0.58 -18.33
C MET A 162 -20.26 -0.31 -17.88
N GLU A 163 -20.04 0.89 -17.35
CA GLU A 163 -18.84 1.23 -16.59
C GLU A 163 -19.23 1.46 -15.14
N LEU A 164 -18.37 1.05 -14.21
CA LEU A 164 -18.57 1.32 -12.80
C LEU A 164 -17.60 2.42 -12.37
N VAL A 165 -18.13 3.51 -11.83
CA VAL A 165 -17.35 4.64 -11.33
C VAL A 165 -17.64 4.84 -9.85
N PHE A 166 -16.59 4.89 -9.03
CA PHE A 166 -16.71 5.08 -7.59
C PHE A 166 -15.53 5.86 -7.01
N ALA A 167 -15.72 6.38 -5.80
CA ALA A 167 -14.75 7.15 -5.04
C ALA A 167 -14.15 6.31 -3.90
N VAL A 168 -12.84 6.42 -3.72
CA VAL A 168 -12.09 5.76 -2.64
C VAL A 168 -11.33 6.79 -1.82
N SER A 169 -11.66 6.90 -0.53
CA SER A 169 -11.02 7.85 0.40
C SER A 169 -9.56 7.49 0.68
N GLU A 170 -8.61 8.43 0.63
CA GLU A 170 -7.18 8.20 0.85
C GLU A 170 -6.79 8.05 2.35
N LEU A 171 -7.47 7.17 3.10
CA LEU A 171 -7.25 6.99 4.54
C LEU A 171 -6.17 5.97 4.90
N VAL A 172 -5.76 5.11 3.96
CA VAL A 172 -4.83 4.01 4.21
C VAL A 172 -3.38 4.50 4.13
N SER A 173 -2.64 4.34 5.23
CA SER A 173 -1.22 4.66 5.38
C SER A 173 -0.31 3.42 5.24
N ALA A 174 1.01 3.62 5.32
CA ALA A 174 2.03 2.56 5.29
C ALA A 174 2.27 1.88 6.65
N GLU A 175 1.82 2.56 7.71
CA GLU A 175 1.90 2.11 9.09
C GLU A 175 0.76 1.16 9.37
N LYS A 176 0.93 0.34 10.41
CA LYS A 176 -0.15 -0.53 10.87
C LYS A 176 -1.28 0.35 11.37
N GLN A 177 -2.48 0.12 10.86
CA GLN A 177 -3.67 0.87 11.26
C GLN A 177 -4.86 -0.04 11.52
N GLN A 178 -5.85 0.50 12.21
CA GLN A 178 -7.15 -0.10 12.40
C GLN A 178 -8.21 0.96 12.07
N LEU A 179 -8.90 0.80 10.95
CA LEU A 179 -9.91 1.77 10.49
C LEU A 179 -10.93 1.09 9.59
N ALA A 180 -12.11 1.71 9.47
CA ALA A 180 -13.14 1.27 8.54
C ALA A 180 -13.72 2.47 7.80
N PHE A 181 -14.01 2.29 6.51
CA PHE A 181 -14.65 3.31 5.69
C PHE A 181 -15.44 2.67 4.55
N HIS A 182 -16.33 3.44 3.94
CA HIS A 182 -17.09 3.00 2.78
C HIS A 182 -16.41 3.43 1.48
N ILE A 183 -16.53 2.57 0.48
CA ILE A 183 -16.37 2.96 -0.92
C ILE A 183 -17.73 3.46 -1.37
N VAL A 184 -17.78 4.65 -1.96
CA VAL A 184 -19.03 5.31 -2.34
C VAL A 184 -19.08 5.54 -3.84
N ASP A 185 -20.28 5.60 -4.41
CA ASP A 185 -20.47 6.05 -5.78
C ASP A 185 -20.26 7.57 -5.91
N LEU A 186 -20.50 8.12 -7.11
CA LEU A 186 -20.39 9.56 -7.36
C LEU A 186 -21.46 10.39 -6.64
N GLN A 187 -22.54 9.76 -6.18
CA GLN A 187 -23.63 10.37 -5.42
C GLN A 187 -23.40 10.25 -3.90
N GLY A 188 -22.29 9.64 -3.48
CA GLY A 188 -21.96 9.40 -2.08
C GLY A 188 -22.68 8.21 -1.45
N GLN A 189 -23.39 7.39 -2.23
CA GLN A 189 -24.03 6.18 -1.73
C GLN A 189 -22.99 5.08 -1.54
N PRO A 190 -23.01 4.37 -0.40
CA PRO A 190 -22.04 3.31 -0.14
C PRO A 190 -22.27 2.11 -1.07
N LEU A 191 -21.19 1.61 -1.67
CA LEU A 191 -21.18 0.41 -2.53
C LEU A 191 -20.61 -0.81 -1.78
N SER A 192 -19.59 -0.59 -0.98
CA SER A 192 -18.93 -1.64 -0.17
C SER A 192 -18.23 -1.03 1.04
N ARG A 193 -17.85 -1.88 1.99
CA ARG A 193 -17.16 -1.47 3.22
C ARG A 193 -15.76 -2.05 3.23
N VAL A 194 -14.78 -1.19 3.46
CA VAL A 194 -13.38 -1.56 3.66
C VAL A 194 -13.09 -1.51 5.15
N VAL A 195 -12.55 -2.61 5.69
CA VAL A 195 -12.07 -2.69 7.07
C VAL A 195 -10.59 -3.01 7.03
N VAL A 196 -9.76 -2.14 7.59
CA VAL A 196 -8.33 -2.37 7.75
C VAL A 196 -8.10 -2.79 9.20
N ASP A 197 -7.57 -3.99 9.40
CA ASP A 197 -7.16 -4.49 10.71
C ASP A 197 -5.78 -5.12 10.59
N GLU A 198 -4.76 -4.35 10.94
CA GLU A 198 -3.36 -4.78 10.84
C GLU A 198 -2.72 -5.13 12.19
N PHE A 199 -3.52 -5.06 13.26
CA PHE A 199 -3.13 -5.43 14.62
C PHE A 199 -3.71 -6.79 15.04
N GLY A 200 -4.83 -7.20 14.44
CA GLY A 200 -5.48 -8.47 14.70
C GLY A 200 -4.68 -9.70 14.23
N SER A 201 -5.17 -10.87 14.66
CA SER A 201 -4.63 -12.17 14.24
C SER A 201 -4.70 -12.39 12.73
N ARG A 202 -5.72 -11.80 12.09
CA ARG A 202 -5.88 -11.76 10.63
C ARG A 202 -5.44 -10.41 10.06
N CYS A 203 -4.18 -10.07 10.26
CA CYS A 203 -3.58 -8.82 9.76
C CYS A 203 -3.82 -8.64 8.24
N GLY A 204 -4.68 -7.67 7.88
CA GLY A 204 -5.13 -7.49 6.51
C GLY A 204 -6.09 -6.33 6.25
N ILE A 205 -6.47 -6.20 4.98
CA ILE A 205 -7.51 -5.29 4.50
C ILE A 205 -8.68 -6.14 3.99
N PHE A 206 -9.86 -5.96 4.56
CA PHE A 206 -11.05 -6.74 4.28
C PHE A 206 -12.04 -5.92 3.47
N LEU A 207 -12.58 -6.54 2.42
CA LEU A 207 -13.65 -5.99 1.61
C LEU A 207 -14.94 -6.72 1.94
N HIS A 208 -15.94 -5.97 2.40
CA HIS A 208 -17.26 -6.48 2.75
C HIS A 208 -18.34 -5.86 1.86
N SER A 209 -19.43 -6.60 1.65
CA SER A 209 -20.68 -6.02 1.15
C SER A 209 -21.30 -5.08 2.20
N LEU A 210 -22.36 -4.37 1.81
CA LEU A 210 -23.12 -3.54 2.74
C LEU A 210 -23.82 -4.37 3.82
N ASP A 211 -24.19 -5.61 3.51
CA ASP A 211 -24.72 -6.59 4.46
C ASP A 211 -23.63 -7.29 5.31
N GLU A 212 -22.44 -6.70 5.39
CA GLU A 212 -21.28 -7.20 6.13
C GLU A 212 -20.78 -8.59 5.70
N ARG A 213 -21.17 -9.08 4.52
CA ARG A 213 -20.66 -10.35 4.00
C ARG A 213 -19.24 -10.17 3.47
N PRO A 214 -18.27 -11.03 3.84
CA PRO A 214 -16.91 -10.92 3.33
C PRO A 214 -16.87 -11.26 1.84
N LEU A 215 -16.34 -10.35 1.03
CA LEU A 215 -16.20 -10.50 -0.42
C LEU A 215 -14.79 -10.94 -0.82
N ALA A 216 -13.80 -10.31 -0.20
CA ALA A 216 -12.39 -10.64 -0.38
C ALA A 216 -11.61 -10.06 0.79
N TRP A 217 -10.36 -10.48 0.94
CA TRP A 217 -9.45 -9.77 1.81
C TRP A 217 -8.02 -9.87 1.31
N VAL A 218 -7.19 -9.02 1.86
CA VAL A 218 -5.82 -8.80 1.46
C VAL A 218 -4.96 -9.08 2.67
N ARG A 219 -4.09 -10.07 2.58
CA ARG A 219 -3.17 -10.43 3.66
C ARG A 219 -1.96 -9.48 3.64
N THR A 220 -1.86 -8.63 4.65
CA THR A 220 -0.78 -7.63 4.76
C THR A 220 0.31 -8.03 5.76
N ALA A 221 0.11 -9.08 6.58
CA ALA A 221 1.14 -9.61 7.49
C ALA A 221 2.55 -9.69 6.89
N PRO A 222 2.76 -10.24 5.66
CA PRO A 222 4.09 -10.34 5.07
C PRO A 222 4.80 -8.99 4.86
N LEU A 223 4.04 -7.90 4.72
CA LEU A 223 4.60 -6.54 4.57
C LEU A 223 5.30 -6.05 5.83
N TYR A 224 4.86 -6.54 7.00
CA TYR A 224 5.32 -6.11 8.31
C TYR A 224 6.43 -7.01 8.88
N GLU A 225 6.65 -8.17 8.29
CA GLU A 225 7.72 -9.07 8.68
C GLU A 225 9.10 -8.54 8.27
N LYS A 226 10.14 -8.86 9.04
CA LYS A 226 11.52 -8.41 8.78
C LYS A 226 12.03 -8.79 7.38
N ARG A 227 11.51 -9.88 6.82
CA ARG A 227 11.88 -10.38 5.48
C ARG A 227 11.22 -9.62 4.33
N GLY A 228 10.16 -8.84 4.60
CA GLY A 228 9.46 -8.06 3.56
C GLY A 228 8.82 -8.94 2.49
N GLY A 229 7.90 -9.80 2.89
CA GLY A 229 7.16 -10.65 1.96
C GLY A 229 6.17 -9.87 1.09
N LEU A 230 5.68 -10.53 0.04
CA LEU A 230 4.68 -9.94 -0.85
C LEU A 230 3.28 -10.12 -0.27
N PRO A 231 2.40 -9.11 -0.41
CA PRO A 231 1.03 -9.25 0.01
C PRO A 231 0.26 -10.16 -0.93
N GLN A 232 -0.77 -10.80 -0.39
CA GLN A 232 -1.61 -11.76 -1.11
C GLN A 232 -3.05 -11.29 -1.10
N ILE A 233 -3.71 -11.38 -2.26
CA ILE A 233 -5.16 -11.23 -2.36
C ILE A 233 -5.75 -12.62 -2.12
N CYS A 234 -6.74 -12.70 -1.24
CA CYS A 234 -7.35 -13.94 -0.78
C CYS A 234 -8.86 -13.92 -0.98
N TRP A 235 -9.41 -15.10 -1.23
CA TRP A 235 -10.84 -15.36 -1.13
C TRP A 235 -11.35 -15.15 0.31
N PRO A 236 -12.68 -15.01 0.53
CA PRO A 236 -13.27 -14.98 1.86
C PRO A 236 -12.87 -16.17 2.73
N SER A 237 -12.69 -17.35 2.11
CA SER A 237 -12.23 -18.59 2.76
C SER A 237 -10.81 -18.49 3.33
N GLY A 238 -10.01 -17.52 2.90
CA GLY A 238 -8.59 -17.39 3.26
C GLY A 238 -7.61 -17.97 2.25
N GLU A 239 -8.10 -18.71 1.24
CA GLU A 239 -7.27 -19.23 0.15
C GLU A 239 -6.70 -18.07 -0.68
N ALA A 240 -5.43 -18.19 -1.08
CA ALA A 240 -4.79 -17.21 -1.95
C ALA A 240 -5.40 -17.22 -3.36
N TYR A 241 -5.88 -16.07 -3.81
CA TYR A 241 -6.30 -15.82 -5.19
C TYR A 241 -5.10 -15.47 -6.07
N GLY A 242 -4.25 -14.55 -5.58
CA GLY A 242 -3.12 -14.04 -6.33
C GLY A 242 -2.16 -13.20 -5.49
N THR A 243 -1.03 -12.86 -6.09
CA THR A 243 0.03 -12.08 -5.46
C THR A 243 0.38 -10.87 -6.30
N ILE A 244 0.61 -9.73 -5.65
CA ILE A 244 1.04 -8.51 -6.33
C ILE A 244 2.53 -8.27 -6.05
N ALA A 245 3.28 -8.09 -7.13
CA ALA A 245 4.73 -7.88 -7.07
C ALA A 245 5.09 -6.61 -7.84
N LYS A 246 6.15 -5.94 -7.39
CA LYS A 246 6.79 -4.86 -8.16
C LYS A 246 7.64 -5.48 -9.27
N GLU A 247 7.51 -4.99 -10.50
CA GLU A 247 8.33 -5.40 -11.63
C GLU A 247 9.51 -4.42 -11.78
N ASP A 248 10.71 -4.84 -11.38
CA ASP A 248 11.97 -4.11 -11.55
C ASP A 248 12.69 -4.57 -12.85
N PRO A 249 13.51 -3.75 -13.53
CA PRO A 249 13.95 -2.38 -13.21
C PRO A 249 13.48 -1.38 -14.28
N VAL A 250 12.17 -1.25 -14.51
CA VAL A 250 11.65 -0.25 -15.45
C VAL A 250 11.71 1.13 -14.78
N PRO A 251 12.07 2.22 -15.48
CA PRO A 251 12.12 3.58 -14.92
C PRO A 251 10.81 4.01 -14.25
N ASN A 252 9.69 3.46 -14.72
CA ASN A 252 8.38 3.68 -14.13
C ASN A 252 8.04 2.51 -13.21
N LYS A 253 7.70 2.84 -11.95
CA LYS A 253 7.17 1.86 -10.99
C LYS A 253 6.00 1.13 -11.67
N ARG A 254 6.08 -0.19 -11.73
CA ARG A 254 5.03 -1.05 -12.29
C ARG A 254 4.78 -2.19 -11.33
N TYR A 255 3.51 -2.52 -11.14
CA TYR A 255 3.11 -3.66 -10.33
C TYR A 255 2.34 -4.66 -11.17
N VAL A 256 2.55 -5.94 -10.92
CA VAL A 256 1.92 -7.03 -11.66
C VAL A 256 1.19 -7.91 -10.66
N LEU A 257 -0.12 -8.11 -10.89
CA LEU A 257 -0.91 -9.10 -10.18
C LEU A 257 -0.84 -10.42 -10.94
N ARG A 258 -0.43 -11.47 -10.23
CA ARG A 258 -0.36 -12.84 -10.75
C ARG A 258 -1.31 -13.73 -9.97
N ASP A 259 -1.92 -14.69 -10.65
CA ASP A 259 -2.69 -15.75 -9.98
C ASP A 259 -1.77 -16.75 -9.26
N ALA A 260 -2.36 -17.77 -8.64
CA ALA A 260 -1.63 -18.84 -7.97
C ALA A 260 -0.71 -19.66 -8.91
N SER A 261 -0.99 -19.69 -10.21
CA SER A 261 -0.14 -20.35 -11.22
C SER A 261 1.01 -19.47 -11.73
N GLY A 262 1.07 -18.21 -11.29
CA GLY A 262 2.04 -17.22 -11.75
C GLY A 262 1.63 -16.51 -13.05
N GLN A 263 0.46 -16.82 -13.61
CA GLN A 263 -0.06 -16.15 -14.80
C GLN A 263 -0.45 -14.73 -14.47
N ARG A 264 -0.10 -13.81 -15.38
CA ARG A 264 -0.36 -12.38 -15.21
C ARG A 264 -1.84 -12.10 -15.44
N LEU A 265 -2.50 -11.55 -14.42
CA LEU A 265 -3.90 -11.10 -14.52
C LEU A 265 -3.97 -9.64 -14.93
N PHE A 266 -3.30 -8.76 -14.17
CA PHE A 266 -3.31 -7.32 -14.37
C PHE A 266 -1.93 -6.70 -14.21
N THR A 267 -1.71 -5.58 -14.91
CA THR A 267 -0.55 -4.71 -14.75
C THR A 267 -1.03 -3.32 -14.36
N PHE A 268 -0.47 -2.79 -13.28
CA PHE A 268 -0.74 -1.45 -12.76
C PHE A 268 0.44 -0.55 -13.15
N ASN A 269 0.17 0.51 -13.91
CA ASN A 269 1.15 1.47 -14.40
C ASN A 269 0.63 2.91 -14.21
N GLY A 270 1.55 3.87 -14.05
CA GLY A 270 1.19 5.29 -13.94
C GLY A 270 1.89 6.01 -12.80
N ASN A 271 1.37 7.18 -12.43
CA ASN A 271 1.89 7.97 -11.32
C ASN A 271 1.12 7.64 -10.03
N PHE A 272 1.75 6.84 -9.17
CA PHE A 272 1.16 6.39 -7.91
C PHE A 272 1.06 7.46 -6.83
N GLN A 273 1.85 8.54 -6.93
CA GLN A 273 1.77 9.66 -5.99
C GLN A 273 0.54 10.51 -6.28
N GLU A 274 0.26 10.76 -7.56
CA GLU A 274 -0.91 11.51 -8.03
C GLU A 274 -2.19 10.67 -8.15
N LYS A 275 -2.13 9.39 -7.75
CA LYS A 275 -3.24 8.43 -7.94
C LYS A 275 -3.74 8.38 -9.39
N ALA A 276 -2.87 8.63 -10.35
CA ALA A 276 -3.13 8.52 -11.79
C ALA A 276 -2.63 7.15 -12.28
N ILE A 277 -3.42 6.11 -12.09
CA ILE A 277 -3.06 4.72 -12.41
C ILE A 277 -3.94 4.19 -13.52
N ASN A 278 -3.30 3.55 -14.49
CA ASN A 278 -3.95 2.69 -15.45
C ASN A 278 -3.74 1.23 -15.03
N VAL A 279 -4.77 0.42 -15.27
CA VAL A 279 -4.75 -1.02 -15.06
C VAL A 279 -5.07 -1.67 -16.38
N VAL A 280 -4.14 -2.50 -16.86
CA VAL A 280 -4.31 -3.26 -18.10
C VAL A 280 -4.35 -4.75 -17.81
N ASN A 281 -5.15 -5.50 -18.57
CA ASN A 281 -5.23 -6.95 -18.46
C ASN A 281 -4.03 -7.66 -19.13
N ALA A 282 -4.03 -9.00 -19.11
CA ALA A 282 -3.00 -9.82 -19.74
C ALA A 282 -2.76 -9.49 -21.23
N ASN A 283 -3.80 -9.06 -21.94
CA ASN A 283 -3.81 -8.70 -23.37
C ASN A 283 -3.41 -7.23 -23.61
N GLY A 284 -3.08 -6.46 -22.57
CA GLY A 284 -2.72 -5.05 -22.68
C GLY A 284 -3.91 -4.10 -22.87
N ARG A 285 -5.16 -4.59 -22.75
CA ARG A 285 -6.36 -3.74 -22.83
C ARG A 285 -6.56 -3.01 -21.50
N LEU A 286 -6.84 -1.71 -21.56
CA LEU A 286 -7.22 -0.91 -20.39
C LEU A 286 -8.54 -1.43 -19.81
N VAL A 287 -8.52 -1.75 -18.52
CA VAL A 287 -9.67 -2.27 -17.76
C VAL A 287 -10.08 -1.37 -16.61
N CYS A 288 -9.18 -0.52 -16.14
CA CYS A 288 -9.48 0.48 -15.14
C CYS A 288 -8.49 1.64 -15.25
N ASP A 289 -8.96 2.84 -14.94
CA ASP A 289 -8.15 4.02 -14.70
C ASP A 289 -8.57 4.70 -13.39
N THR A 290 -7.64 5.42 -12.78
CA THR A 290 -7.86 6.17 -11.55
C THR A 290 -7.38 7.60 -11.70
N GLU A 291 -8.06 8.53 -11.05
CA GLU A 291 -7.73 9.95 -11.04
C GLU A 291 -7.99 10.53 -9.65
N ARG A 292 -7.09 11.38 -9.14
CA ARG A 292 -7.33 12.11 -7.89
C ARG A 292 -8.37 13.20 -8.13
N CYS A 293 -9.36 13.30 -7.25
CA CYS A 293 -10.42 14.29 -7.36
C CYS A 293 -10.46 15.20 -6.13
N ALA A 294 -10.87 16.46 -6.33
CA ALA A 294 -11.13 17.39 -5.24
C ALA A 294 -12.49 17.07 -4.62
N ALA A 295 -12.55 16.90 -3.29
CA ALA A 295 -13.79 16.57 -2.57
C ALA A 295 -14.84 17.67 -2.78
N PRO A 296 -16.02 17.37 -3.32
CA PRO A 296 -17.06 18.37 -3.48
C PRO A 296 -17.57 18.89 -2.13
N THR A 297 -17.46 18.10 -1.05
CA THR A 297 -18.13 18.43 0.23
C THR A 297 -17.47 17.90 1.52
N GLY A 298 -16.24 17.34 1.49
CA GLY A 298 -15.63 16.72 2.69
C GLY A 298 -14.10 16.73 2.74
N ASN A 299 -13.54 16.98 3.93
CA ASN A 299 -12.12 17.32 4.17
C ASN A 299 -11.05 16.27 3.81
N ALA A 300 -11.40 15.10 3.25
CA ALA A 300 -10.44 14.04 2.96
C ALA A 300 -10.21 13.89 1.44
N PRO A 301 -8.95 13.82 0.98
CA PRO A 301 -8.67 13.52 -0.41
C PRO A 301 -9.22 12.14 -0.78
N TYR A 302 -9.78 12.03 -1.98
CA TYR A 302 -10.23 10.78 -2.57
C TYR A 302 -9.75 10.70 -4.01
N PHE A 303 -9.76 9.50 -4.56
CA PHE A 303 -9.56 9.30 -5.97
C PHE A 303 -10.76 8.54 -6.55
N GLN A 304 -11.11 8.92 -7.76
CA GLN A 304 -12.09 8.23 -8.57
C GLN A 304 -11.43 7.01 -9.22
N VAL A 305 -12.19 5.92 -9.29
CA VAL A 305 -11.82 4.70 -9.99
C VAL A 305 -12.92 4.41 -11.00
N ARG A 306 -12.55 4.25 -12.26
CA ARG A 306 -13.44 3.82 -13.34
C ARG A 306 -13.03 2.43 -13.79
N VAL A 307 -14.00 1.51 -13.83
CA VAL A 307 -13.81 0.10 -14.14
C VAL A 307 -14.64 -0.27 -15.37
N ALA A 308 -13.99 -0.90 -16.34
CA ALA A 308 -14.58 -1.27 -17.62
C ALA A 308 -15.57 -2.45 -17.50
N PRO A 309 -16.46 -2.65 -18.48
CA PRO A 309 -17.41 -3.77 -18.49
C PRO A 309 -16.74 -5.15 -18.40
N GLY A 310 -17.37 -6.06 -17.66
CA GLY A 310 -16.94 -7.45 -17.50
C GLY A 310 -15.73 -7.65 -16.58
N VAL A 311 -15.29 -6.59 -15.89
CA VAL A 311 -14.14 -6.61 -14.99
C VAL A 311 -14.63 -6.73 -13.55
N ASP A 312 -13.89 -7.48 -12.73
CA ASP A 312 -14.13 -7.61 -11.30
C ASP A 312 -13.58 -6.37 -10.56
N ALA A 313 -14.47 -5.47 -10.11
CA ALA A 313 -14.07 -4.25 -9.42
C ALA A 313 -13.48 -4.53 -8.03
N GLY A 314 -13.88 -5.62 -7.35
CA GLY A 314 -13.31 -6.03 -6.07
C GLY A 314 -11.83 -6.39 -6.20
N LEU A 315 -11.47 -7.09 -7.28
CA LEU A 315 -10.08 -7.41 -7.60
C LEU A 315 -9.23 -6.16 -7.89
N ILE A 316 -9.79 -5.20 -8.63
CA ILE A 316 -9.16 -3.90 -8.90
C ILE A 316 -8.93 -3.12 -7.59
N LEU A 317 -9.93 -3.07 -6.71
CA LEU A 317 -9.87 -2.42 -5.40
C LEU A 317 -8.76 -3.01 -4.51
N CYS A 318 -8.71 -4.34 -4.37
CA CYS A 318 -7.69 -5.03 -3.60
C CYS A 318 -6.27 -4.74 -4.15
N GLY A 319 -6.10 -4.79 -5.48
CA GLY A 319 -4.82 -4.51 -6.12
C GLY A 319 -4.37 -3.05 -5.98
N ALA A 320 -5.29 -2.10 -6.21
CA ALA A 320 -5.01 -0.67 -6.10
C ALA A 320 -4.61 -0.27 -4.67
N ARG A 321 -5.20 -0.90 -3.64
CA ARG A 321 -4.84 -0.61 -2.24
C ARG A 321 -3.54 -1.20 -1.76
N LEU A 322 -3.24 -2.43 -2.14
CA LEU A 322 -1.95 -3.03 -1.81
C LEU A 322 -0.76 -2.21 -2.29
N ARG A 323 -0.93 -1.65 -3.47
CA ARG A 323 0.07 -0.81 -4.08
C ARG A 323 0.37 0.43 -3.25
N ASP A 324 -0.65 1.09 -2.70
CA ASP A 324 -0.45 2.28 -1.88
C ASP A 324 0.44 1.98 -0.67
N GLN A 325 0.20 0.84 -0.01
CA GLN A 325 1.05 0.38 1.09
C GLN A 325 2.48 0.03 0.63
N LEU A 326 2.62 -0.64 -0.52
CA LEU A 326 3.94 -1.01 -1.07
C LEU A 326 4.77 0.22 -1.47
N ASN A 327 4.15 1.22 -2.12
CA ASN A 327 4.85 2.41 -2.61
C ASN A 327 5.40 3.26 -1.47
N LEU A 328 4.65 3.40 -0.38
CA LEU A 328 5.09 4.16 0.78
C LEU A 328 6.28 3.49 1.47
N ARG A 329 6.33 2.15 1.54
CA ARG A 329 7.46 1.41 2.11
C ARG A 329 8.72 1.50 1.27
N CYS A 330 8.60 1.41 -0.06
CA CYS A 330 9.76 1.55 -0.94
C CYS A 330 10.37 2.96 -0.90
N SER A 331 9.57 3.99 -0.67
CA SER A 331 10.06 5.38 -0.62
C SER A 331 10.79 5.71 0.68
N GLY A 332 10.44 5.06 1.79
CA GLY A 332 11.04 5.33 3.11
C GLY A 332 12.39 4.65 3.36
N LYS A 333 12.82 3.73 2.49
CA LYS A 333 14.07 2.98 2.67
C LYS A 333 15.14 3.37 1.64
N GLY A 334 15.77 4.51 1.90
CA GLY A 334 17.22 4.67 1.64
C GLY A 334 18.09 3.82 2.60
N LEU A 335 17.57 2.70 3.11
CA LEU A 335 18.24 1.82 4.06
C LEU A 335 18.69 0.54 3.35
N GLY A 336 19.99 0.53 3.03
CA GLY A 336 20.87 -0.62 2.77
C GLY A 336 20.26 -2.01 2.83
N ILE A 337 19.55 -2.41 1.78
CA ILE A 337 19.37 -3.83 1.49
C ILE A 337 20.68 -4.27 0.84
N LEU A 338 21.47 -5.01 1.61
CA LEU A 338 22.57 -5.82 1.11
C LEU A 338 22.01 -6.67 -0.03
N ARG A 339 22.38 -6.31 -1.26
CA ARG A 339 22.12 -7.11 -2.44
C ARG A 339 22.97 -8.36 -2.26
N VAL A 340 22.40 -9.42 -1.68
CA VAL A 340 22.99 -10.76 -1.75
C VAL A 340 23.04 -11.08 -3.25
N ARG A 341 24.22 -10.87 -3.85
CA ARG A 341 24.53 -11.42 -5.16
C ARG A 341 24.38 -12.93 -5.01
N SER A 342 23.29 -13.47 -5.54
CA SER A 342 23.21 -14.89 -5.85
C SER A 342 24.35 -15.19 -6.81
N ALA A 343 25.41 -15.78 -6.28
CA ALA A 343 26.45 -16.39 -7.09
C ALA A 343 25.77 -17.42 -7.98
N ALA A 344 25.93 -17.24 -9.29
CA ALA A 344 25.57 -18.22 -10.29
C ALA A 344 26.20 -19.56 -9.91
N ARG A 345 25.37 -20.57 -9.65
CA ARG A 345 25.79 -21.96 -9.79
C ARG A 345 25.20 -22.50 -11.07
N ALA A 346 26.13 -22.84 -11.95
CA ALA A 346 25.95 -23.44 -13.26
C ALA A 346 24.99 -24.63 -13.24
N TRP A 347 24.11 -24.66 -14.23
CA TRP A 347 23.53 -25.90 -14.73
C TRP A 347 24.44 -26.40 -15.86
N PRO A 348 24.76 -27.71 -15.91
CA PRO A 348 25.68 -28.24 -16.91
C PRO A 348 24.99 -28.36 -18.28
N ARG A 349 25.80 -28.13 -19.32
CA ARG A 349 25.50 -28.40 -20.73
C ARG A 349 25.24 -29.89 -20.93
N CYS A 350 24.20 -30.19 -21.71
CA CYS A 350 24.12 -31.41 -22.49
C CYS A 350 25.30 -31.46 -23.46
N VAL A 351 26.08 -32.54 -23.41
CA VAL A 351 26.98 -32.97 -24.49
C VAL A 351 26.66 -34.43 -24.77
N ASN A 352 26.44 -34.72 -26.05
CA ASN A 352 26.28 -36.03 -26.65
C ASN A 352 27.54 -36.89 -26.46
N GLU A 353 27.36 -38.17 -26.09
CA GLU A 353 28.20 -39.31 -26.49
C GLU A 353 27.36 -40.58 -26.21
N VAL A 354 26.83 -41.25 -27.24
CA VAL A 354 27.36 -42.45 -27.93
C VAL A 354 27.44 -43.70 -27.03
N GLY A 355 26.72 -44.75 -27.45
CA GLY A 355 26.73 -46.11 -26.89
C GLY A 355 25.39 -46.44 -26.22
N GLY A 356 24.53 -47.33 -26.71
CA GLY A 356 24.76 -48.59 -27.40
C GLY A 356 23.97 -49.64 -26.62
N CYS A 357 22.82 -50.09 -27.13
CA CYS A 357 22.09 -51.25 -26.62
C CYS A 357 21.51 -52.06 -27.79
N PRO A 358 21.63 -53.39 -27.77
CA PRO A 358 21.36 -54.24 -28.92
C PRO A 358 19.88 -54.60 -29.05
N PHE A 359 19.43 -54.66 -30.30
CA PHE A 359 18.21 -55.34 -30.73
C PHE A 359 18.42 -56.86 -30.67
N ALA A 360 17.51 -57.57 -30.01
CA ALA A 360 17.30 -59.00 -30.22
C ALA A 360 15.79 -59.25 -30.31
N ALA A 361 15.33 -59.64 -31.50
CA ALA A 361 14.03 -60.24 -31.75
C ALA A 361 14.27 -61.60 -32.46
N PRO A 362 13.51 -62.66 -32.14
CA PRO A 362 13.72 -63.99 -32.71
C PRO A 362 12.98 -64.20 -34.06
N PRO A 363 13.34 -65.25 -34.83
CA PRO A 363 12.95 -65.39 -36.23
C PRO A 363 11.57 -66.05 -36.40
N ILE A 364 10.89 -65.64 -37.47
CA ILE A 364 9.75 -66.36 -38.06
C ILE A 364 10.30 -67.33 -39.09
N SER A 365 9.94 -68.60 -38.96
CA SER A 365 10.16 -69.65 -39.96
C SER A 365 9.04 -69.64 -40.99
N LEU A 366 9.41 -69.98 -42.23
CA LEU A 366 8.56 -70.14 -43.43
C LEU A 366 7.38 -71.09 -43.22
#